data_AF-A0A7V4X872-F1
#
_entry.id   AF-A0A7V4X872-F1
#
_cell.length_a   1.000
_cell.length_b   1.000
_cell.length_c   1.000
_cell.angle_alpha   90.00
_cell.angle_beta   90.00
_cell.angle_gamma   90.00
#
_symmetry.space_group_name_H-M   'P 1'
#
loop_
_entity.id
_entity.type
_entity.pdbx_description
1 polymer ?
#
loop_
_entity_poly.entity_id
_entity_poly.type
_entity_poly.pdbx_seq_one_letter_code
_entity_poly.pdbx_strand_id
1 'polypeptide(L)' 'WGNFSYLLIEHGRRVCIAKKPRCLDCILKQLCPSKNIFYPE' A
#
# COMPACT_ATOMS: atom_id res chain seq x y z
N TRP A 1 12.13 15.79 -2.51
CA TRP A 1 11.29 14.93 -3.38
C TRP A 1 11.83 13.50 -3.50
N GLY A 2 13.15 13.27 -3.71
CA GLY A 2 13.71 11.92 -3.87
C GLY A 2 13.39 10.91 -2.76
N ASN A 3 13.49 11.31 -1.48
CA ASN A 3 13.19 10.41 -0.36
C ASN A 3 11.74 9.93 -0.34
N PHE A 4 10.79 10.82 -0.68
CA PHE A 4 9.37 10.45 -0.74
C PHE A 4 9.12 9.41 -1.83
N SER A 5 9.69 9.61 -3.02
CA SER A 5 9.61 8.64 -4.11
C SER A 5 10.23 7.30 -3.73
N TYR A 6 11.38 7.30 -3.04
CA TYR A 6 12.02 6.08 -2.57
C TYR A 6 11.16 5.33 -1.55
N LEU A 7 10.56 6.04 -0.59
CA LEU A 7 9.65 5.46 0.39
C LEU A 7 8.42 4.84 -0.29
N LEU A 8 7.84 5.48 -1.30
CA LEU A 8 6.74 4.92 -2.07
C LEU A 8 7.14 3.65 -2.85
N ILE A 9 8.31 3.65 -3.47
CA ILE A 9 8.84 2.48 -4.19
C ILE A 9 9.07 1.32 -3.20
N GLU A 10 9.71 1.58 -2.06
CA GLU A 10 9.95 0.56 -1.04
C GLU A 10 8.63 0.03 -0.46
N HIS A 11 7.68 0.92 -0.17
CA HIS A 11 6.35 0.55 0.30
C HIS A 11 5.61 -0.33 -0.71
N GLY A 12 5.63 0.02 -2.00
CA GLY A 12 5.03 -0.79 -3.06
C GLY A 12 5.64 -2.18 -3.16
N ARG A 13 6.96 -2.29 -3.00
CA ARG A 13 7.67 -3.58 -3.09
C ARG A 13 7.45 -4.47 -1.86
N ARG A 14 7.33 -3.88 -0.67
CA ARG A 14 7.21 -4.65 0.59
C ARG A 14 5.75 -4.90 0.97
N VAL A 15 4.88 -3.91 0.82
CA VAL A 15 3.51 -3.93 1.37
C VAL A 15 2.47 -3.88 0.27
N CYS A 16 2.48 -2.87 -0.60
CA CYS A 16 1.47 -2.70 -1.65
C CYS A 16 1.84 -3.46 -2.94
N ILE A 17 2.10 -4.76 -2.79
CA ILE A 17 2.54 -5.64 -3.89
C ILE A 17 1.42 -5.75 -4.93
N ALA A 18 1.79 -5.60 -6.21
CA ALA A 18 0.83 -5.70 -7.30
C ALA A 18 0.03 -7.01 -7.25
N LYS A 19 -1.29 -6.92 -7.48
CA LYS A 19 -2.29 -8.01 -7.44
C LYS A 19 -2.62 -8.60 -6.05
N LYS A 20 -1.71 -8.56 -5.08
CA LYS A 20 -1.94 -9.03 -3.69
C LYS A 20 -1.28 -8.09 -2.67
N PRO A 21 -1.81 -6.87 -2.50
CA PRO A 21 -1.29 -5.94 -1.51
C PRO A 21 -1.58 -6.45 -0.09
N ARG A 22 -0.67 -6.23 0.85
CA ARG A 22 -0.88 -6.54 2.27
C ARG A 22 -1.62 -5.40 2.97
N CYS A 23 -2.87 -5.16 2.59
CA CYS A 23 -3.64 -4.00 3.08
C CYS A 23 -3.86 -3.99 4.61
N LEU A 24 -3.91 -5.14 5.27
CA LEU A 24 -4.06 -5.23 6.73
C LEU A 24 -2.84 -4.67 7.50
N ASP A 25 -1.65 -4.86 6.92
CA ASP A 25 -0.35 -4.43 7.41
C ASP A 25 0.06 -3.04 6.87
N CYS A 26 -0.72 -2.49 5.93
CA CYS A 26 -0.45 -1.20 5.33
C CYS A 26 -0.76 -0.06 6.29
N ILE A 27 0.23 0.79 6.57
CA ILE A 27 0.04 2.01 7.38
C ILE A 27 -0.96 2.98 6.75
N LEU A 28 -1.06 2.98 5.41
CA LEU A 28 -2.00 3.83 4.67
C LEU A 28 -3.40 3.20 4.54
N LYS A 29 -3.69 2.07 5.19
CA LYS A 29 -4.95 1.33 5.01
C LYS A 29 -6.20 2.15 5.30
N GLN A 30 -6.14 3.08 6.25
CA GLN A 30 -7.27 3.95 6.58
C GLN A 30 -7.49 5.06 5.56
N LEU A 31 -6.45 5.42 4.80
CA LEU A 31 -6.47 6.47 3.78
C LEU A 31 -6.59 5.91 2.35
N CYS A 32 -6.31 4.61 2.17
CA CYS A 32 -6.21 3.99 0.85
C CYS A 32 -7.59 3.50 0.36
N PRO A 33 -8.16 4.09 -0.71
CA PRO A 33 -9.45 3.65 -1.24
C PRO A 33 -9.38 2.23 -1.83
N SER A 34 -8.22 1.80 -2.30
CA SER A 34 -8.03 0.45 -2.82
C SER A 34 -8.14 -0.64 -1.74
N LYS A 35 -8.01 -0.31 -0.43
CA LYS A 35 -8.22 -1.28 0.64
C LYS A 35 -9.57 -1.99 0.45
N ASN A 36 -10.64 -1.25 0.20
CA ASN A 36 -11.98 -1.81 0.06
C ASN A 36 -12.16 -2.65 -1.22
N ILE A 37 -11.30 -2.47 -2.21
CA ILE A 37 -11.32 -3.25 -3.46
C ILE A 37 -10.64 -4.61 -3.24
N PHE A 38 -9.52 -4.63 -2.51
CA PHE A 38 -8.74 -5.85 -2.27
C PHE A 38 -9.19 -6.63 -1.03
N TYR A 39 -9.74 -5.93 -0.04
CA TYR A 39 -10.26 -6.45 1.22
C TYR A 39 -11.56 -5.72 1.58
N PRO A 40 -12.65 -5.94 0.82
CA PRO A 40 -13.99 -5.58 1.28
C PRO A 40 -14.29 -6.44 2.52
N GLU A 41 -14.73 -5.80 3.59
CA GLU A 41 -15.22 -6.49 4.79
C GLU A 41 -16.54 -7.19 4.50
#